data_AF-A0A212DWJ5-F1
#
_entry.id   AF-A0A212DWJ5-F1
#
_cell.length_a   1.000
_cell.length_b   1.000
_cell.length_c   1.000
_cell.angle_alpha   90.00
_cell.angle_beta   90.00
_cell.angle_gamma   90.00
#
_symmetry.space_group_name_H-M   'P 1'
#
loop_
_entity.id
_entity.type
_entity.pdbx_description
1 polymer ?
#
loop_
_entity_poly.entity_id
_entity_poly.type
_entity_poly.pdbx_seq_one_letter_code
_entity_poly.pdbx_strand_id
1 'polypeptide(L)'
;MEKFNQKSGEKEKPLIVNGGVFDPEEEVKKIKKLSRGNKKAAIAEFKNKWTYQKEGLAITQEIIIKAIRKNPDASPDELYDYMIKVAELFGFTEKQKDLAKSVLKKYAEKHKFIKETRRQFPDDIDLFEDFFGRKPSGKVEVLEGPISICFRVYNQKDFAYLYSGAFLKRRSPTKKEIEESDDSGGFMIEELKVPRFKGVVFIESVDVKSDFVEDSKDIFNHEEQHIINFLFEKEFMNTPEYKDEVAKILARLKMAEKDNERELVIKQYFSYIRKKFENLARNEIIAYLTEEGNGFDDYFLEEVILNLTALRKDGGIYDYYFNEHDIIRKYVFKDIVKIIGRKFMPSIRLIANEVFVDEYKNIIREAVNSLELLHDKKYSKEQIIALMQKEPLRKWRRVVGRLLAAENTKEEME
;
A
#
# COMPACT_ATOMS: atom_id res chain seq x y z
N MET A 1 -25.70 8.18 -2.22
CA MET A 1 -26.19 8.45 -3.59
C MET A 1 -26.67 9.89 -3.77
N GLU A 2 -27.37 10.51 -2.81
CA GLU A 2 -27.79 11.93 -2.95
C GLU A 2 -26.62 12.92 -3.08
N LYS A 3 -25.49 12.72 -2.37
CA LYS A 3 -24.26 13.51 -2.58
C LYS A 3 -23.56 13.27 -3.92
N PHE A 4 -23.82 12.14 -4.59
CA PHE A 4 -23.27 11.84 -5.93
C PHE A 4 -24.03 12.64 -7.00
N ASN A 5 -25.35 12.76 -6.85
CA ASN A 5 -26.17 13.62 -7.73
C ASN A 5 -25.90 15.12 -7.54
N GLN A 6 -25.21 15.54 -6.47
CA GLN A 6 -24.90 16.96 -6.23
C GLN A 6 -23.57 17.42 -6.84
N LYS A 7 -22.63 16.52 -7.16
CA LYS A 7 -21.36 16.91 -7.84
C LYS A 7 -21.51 16.97 -9.38
N SER A 8 -22.53 16.37 -9.97
CA SER A 8 -22.81 16.42 -11.42
C SER A 8 -24.04 17.30 -11.70
N GLY A 9 -23.92 18.59 -11.44
CA GLY A 9 -24.98 19.59 -11.64
C GLY A 9 -25.52 19.67 -13.06
N GLU A 10 -24.84 19.08 -14.06
CA GLU A 10 -25.38 18.86 -15.40
C GLU A 10 -25.17 17.40 -15.83
N LYS A 11 -26.14 16.86 -16.57
CA LYS A 11 -26.14 15.47 -17.04
C LYS A 11 -25.10 15.29 -18.15
N GLU A 12 -23.81 15.24 -17.80
CA GLU A 12 -22.79 14.74 -18.71
C GLU A 12 -23.20 13.38 -19.24
N LYS A 13 -23.10 13.18 -20.57
CA LYS A 13 -23.29 11.85 -21.15
C LYS A 13 -22.13 10.97 -20.63
N PRO A 14 -22.41 9.81 -20.02
CA PRO A 14 -21.35 8.99 -19.45
C PRO A 14 -20.38 8.55 -20.57
N LEU A 15 -19.07 8.65 -20.29
CA LEU A 15 -17.98 8.29 -21.23
C LEU A 15 -18.05 6.84 -21.70
N ILE A 16 -18.68 5.99 -20.88
CA ILE A 16 -19.08 4.64 -21.20
C ILE A 16 -20.61 4.65 -21.22
N VAL A 17 -21.22 4.16 -22.30
CA VAL A 17 -22.69 4.06 -22.39
C VAL A 17 -23.20 3.32 -21.16
N ASN A 18 -24.31 3.79 -20.57
CA ASN A 18 -24.86 3.16 -19.36
C ASN A 18 -25.12 1.66 -19.61
N GLY A 19 -24.57 0.79 -18.76
CA GLY A 19 -24.57 -0.67 -18.94
C GLY A 19 -23.56 -1.22 -19.95
N GLY A 20 -22.75 -0.36 -20.57
CA GLY A 20 -21.63 -0.73 -21.45
C GLY A 20 -20.42 -1.17 -20.63
N VAL A 21 -19.61 -2.09 -21.19
CA VAL A 21 -18.39 -2.59 -20.57
C VAL A 21 -17.16 -2.00 -21.26
N PHE A 22 -16.20 -1.51 -20.48
CA PHE A 22 -14.89 -1.10 -20.97
C PHE A 22 -13.82 -2.14 -20.56
N ASP A 23 -13.34 -2.94 -21.52
CA ASP A 23 -12.22 -3.86 -21.30
C ASP A 23 -10.91 -3.23 -21.81
N PRO A 24 -9.99 -2.81 -20.91
CA PRO A 24 -8.77 -2.14 -21.32
C PRO A 24 -7.86 -3.02 -22.19
N GLU A 25 -7.85 -4.34 -21.97
CA GLU A 25 -6.99 -5.26 -22.72
C GLU A 25 -7.46 -5.38 -24.16
N GLU A 26 -8.77 -5.50 -24.36
CA GLU A 26 -9.38 -5.56 -25.69
C GLU A 26 -9.27 -4.24 -26.44
N GLU A 27 -9.46 -3.11 -25.75
CA GLU A 27 -9.31 -1.79 -26.37
C GLU A 27 -7.86 -1.54 -26.84
N VAL A 28 -6.86 -1.92 -26.06
CA VAL A 28 -5.45 -1.85 -26.49
C VAL A 28 -5.20 -2.74 -27.71
N LYS A 29 -5.79 -3.93 -27.78
CA LYS A 29 -5.69 -4.82 -28.96
C LYS A 29 -6.32 -4.17 -30.20
N LYS A 30 -7.48 -3.51 -30.06
CA LYS A 30 -8.13 -2.76 -31.15
C LYS A 30 -7.25 -1.60 -31.64
N ILE A 31 -6.72 -0.79 -30.72
CA ILE A 31 -5.87 0.36 -31.04
C ILE A 31 -4.61 -0.04 -31.79
N LYS A 32 -3.99 -1.18 -31.42
CA LYS A 32 -2.78 -1.68 -32.09
C LYS A 32 -3.01 -1.93 -33.59
N LYS A 33 -4.23 -2.30 -34.00
CA LYS A 33 -4.63 -2.59 -35.38
C LYS A 33 -4.95 -1.34 -36.22
N LEU A 34 -5.12 -0.17 -35.61
CA LEU A 34 -5.46 1.06 -36.33
C LEU A 34 -4.27 1.60 -37.16
N SER A 35 -4.54 2.49 -38.11
CA SER A 35 -3.50 3.24 -38.84
C SER A 35 -2.85 4.31 -37.95
N ARG A 36 -1.64 4.78 -38.30
CA ARG A 36 -0.88 5.75 -37.48
C ARG A 36 -1.68 7.04 -37.17
N GLY A 37 -2.47 7.53 -38.12
CA GLY A 37 -3.33 8.71 -37.95
C GLY A 37 -4.44 8.49 -36.91
N ASN A 38 -5.13 7.35 -36.98
CA ASN A 38 -6.26 7.05 -36.09
C ASN A 38 -5.81 6.59 -34.69
N LYS A 39 -4.57 6.09 -34.55
CA LYS A 39 -4.02 5.66 -33.25
C LYS A 39 -3.99 6.79 -32.22
N LYS A 40 -3.66 8.02 -32.60
CA LYS A 40 -3.52 9.12 -31.63
C LYS A 40 -4.85 9.44 -30.94
N ALA A 41 -5.92 9.58 -31.72
CA ALA A 41 -7.27 9.85 -31.20
C ALA A 41 -7.77 8.67 -30.35
N ALA A 42 -7.62 7.43 -30.83
CA ALA A 42 -8.06 6.25 -30.09
C ALA A 42 -7.30 6.05 -28.77
N ILE A 43 -6.02 6.41 -28.70
CA ILE A 43 -5.24 6.40 -27.45
C ILE A 43 -5.76 7.46 -26.47
N ALA A 44 -6.16 8.64 -26.94
CA ALA A 44 -6.74 9.68 -26.09
C ALA A 44 -8.08 9.21 -25.51
N GLU A 45 -8.98 8.70 -26.35
CA GLU A 45 -10.26 8.14 -25.92
C GLU A 45 -10.09 6.99 -24.92
N PHE A 46 -9.17 6.07 -25.20
CA PHE A 46 -8.83 4.98 -24.27
C PHE A 46 -8.37 5.49 -22.91
N LYS A 47 -7.52 6.52 -22.87
CA LYS A 47 -7.05 7.10 -21.61
C LYS A 47 -8.22 7.69 -20.83
N ASN A 48 -9.14 8.40 -21.48
CA ASN A 48 -10.31 8.98 -20.82
C ASN A 48 -11.23 7.91 -20.24
N LYS A 49 -11.56 6.86 -21.01
CA LYS A 49 -12.36 5.72 -20.53
C LYS A 49 -11.66 4.96 -19.40
N TRP A 50 -10.35 4.78 -19.49
CA TRP A 50 -9.58 4.12 -18.45
C TRP A 50 -9.51 4.92 -17.16
N THR A 51 -9.30 6.23 -17.25
CA THR A 51 -9.36 7.16 -16.12
C THR A 51 -10.75 7.11 -15.47
N TYR A 52 -11.81 7.18 -16.27
CA TYR A 52 -13.18 7.08 -15.79
C TYR A 52 -13.44 5.77 -15.03
N GLN A 53 -13.07 4.62 -15.61
CA GLN A 53 -13.22 3.33 -14.93
C GLN A 53 -12.41 3.26 -13.61
N LYS A 54 -11.23 3.89 -13.55
CA LYS A 54 -10.41 3.97 -12.34
C LYS A 54 -11.07 4.80 -11.23
N GLU A 55 -11.70 5.92 -11.57
CA GLU A 55 -12.53 6.70 -10.64
C GLU A 55 -13.66 5.84 -10.07
N GLY A 56 -14.36 5.08 -10.92
CA GLY A 56 -15.39 4.16 -10.48
C GLY A 56 -14.89 3.11 -9.49
N LEU A 57 -13.71 2.52 -9.75
CA LEU A 57 -13.09 1.55 -8.84
C LEU A 57 -12.73 2.20 -7.49
N ALA A 58 -12.24 3.44 -7.50
CA ALA A 58 -11.93 4.18 -6.29
C ALA A 58 -13.18 4.47 -5.45
N ILE A 59 -14.25 4.95 -6.10
CA ILE A 59 -15.56 5.18 -5.48
C ILE A 59 -16.12 3.89 -4.88
N THR A 60 -16.02 2.78 -5.62
CA THR A 60 -16.48 1.47 -5.15
C THR A 60 -15.77 1.08 -3.85
N GLN A 61 -14.44 1.22 -3.81
CA GLN A 61 -13.65 0.89 -2.64
C GLN A 61 -14.02 1.77 -1.44
N GLU A 62 -14.16 3.08 -1.63
CA GLU A 62 -14.60 4.00 -0.58
C GLU A 62 -15.96 3.60 -0.01
N ILE A 63 -16.96 3.35 -0.87
CA ILE A 63 -18.31 2.96 -0.44
C ILE A 63 -18.29 1.65 0.35
N ILE A 64 -17.55 0.65 -0.13
CA ILE A 64 -17.44 -0.65 0.55
C ILE A 64 -16.77 -0.50 1.92
N ILE A 65 -15.64 0.23 2.00
CA ILE A 65 -14.94 0.42 3.28
C ILE A 65 -15.84 1.16 4.28
N LYS A 66 -16.54 2.21 3.83
CA LYS A 66 -17.51 2.94 4.69
C LYS A 66 -18.66 2.05 5.12
N ALA A 67 -19.17 1.18 4.24
CA ALA A 67 -20.21 0.21 4.58
C ALA A 67 -19.72 -0.82 5.62
N ILE A 68 -18.52 -1.36 5.44
CA ILE A 68 -17.86 -2.29 6.36
C ILE A 68 -17.65 -1.66 7.74
N ARG A 69 -17.12 -0.43 7.81
CA ARG A 69 -16.92 0.28 9.08
C ARG A 69 -18.25 0.59 9.78
N LYS A 70 -19.30 0.92 9.02
CA LYS A 70 -20.63 1.21 9.57
C LYS A 70 -21.37 -0.05 10.04
N ASN A 71 -21.25 -1.15 9.29
CA ASN A 71 -21.86 -2.43 9.61
C ASN A 71 -20.89 -3.57 9.25
N PRO A 72 -20.00 -3.96 10.17
CA PRO A 72 -19.06 -5.06 9.94
C PRO A 72 -19.75 -6.41 9.69
N ASP A 73 -21.02 -6.55 10.03
CA ASP A 73 -21.77 -7.79 9.84
C ASP A 73 -22.51 -7.85 8.50
N ALA A 74 -22.33 -6.84 7.64
CA ALA A 74 -22.87 -6.85 6.29
C ALA A 74 -22.41 -8.09 5.51
N SER A 75 -23.35 -8.74 4.85
CA SER A 75 -23.07 -9.91 4.02
C SER A 75 -22.25 -9.52 2.77
N PRO A 76 -21.47 -10.45 2.21
CA PRO A 76 -20.79 -10.22 0.93
C PRO A 76 -21.73 -9.77 -0.19
N ASP A 77 -22.96 -10.27 -0.22
CA ASP A 77 -23.94 -9.93 -1.26
C ASP A 77 -24.45 -8.49 -1.09
N GLU A 78 -24.77 -8.06 0.14
CA GLU A 78 -25.14 -6.66 0.43
C GLU A 78 -24.01 -5.69 0.05
N LEU A 79 -22.75 -6.04 0.36
CA LEU A 79 -21.60 -5.23 -0.02
C LEU A 79 -21.37 -5.21 -1.54
N TYR A 80 -21.65 -6.34 -2.20
CA TYR A 80 -21.54 -6.48 -3.65
C TYR A 80 -22.59 -5.64 -4.40
N ASP A 81 -23.80 -5.51 -3.85
CA ASP A 81 -24.86 -4.66 -4.42
C ASP A 81 -24.47 -3.18 -4.48
N TYR A 82 -23.66 -2.69 -3.53
CA TYR A 82 -23.09 -1.34 -3.64
C TYR A 82 -22.16 -1.21 -4.84
N MET A 83 -21.34 -2.23 -5.10
CA MET A 83 -20.42 -2.24 -6.23
C MET A 83 -21.15 -2.30 -7.57
N ILE A 84 -22.19 -3.13 -7.70
CA ILE A 84 -22.92 -3.28 -8.97
C ILE A 84 -23.47 -1.95 -9.48
N LYS A 85 -24.02 -1.13 -8.56
CA LYS A 85 -24.54 0.21 -8.90
C LYS A 85 -23.46 1.13 -9.49
N VAL A 86 -22.21 0.99 -9.03
CA VAL A 86 -21.06 1.74 -9.56
C VAL A 86 -20.55 1.09 -10.86
N ALA A 87 -20.50 -0.24 -10.90
CA ALA A 87 -20.00 -1.00 -12.04
C ALA A 87 -20.77 -0.73 -13.34
N GLU A 88 -22.09 -0.54 -13.27
CA GLU A 88 -22.93 -0.23 -14.42
C GLU A 88 -22.64 1.16 -15.01
N LEU A 89 -22.32 2.12 -14.14
CA LEU A 89 -22.01 3.51 -14.53
C LEU A 89 -20.60 3.62 -15.11
N PHE A 90 -19.64 2.92 -14.52
CA PHE A 90 -18.21 3.02 -14.87
C PHE A 90 -17.71 1.86 -15.74
N GLY A 91 -18.63 1.05 -16.24
CA GLY A 91 -18.39 -0.01 -17.22
C GLY A 91 -17.38 -1.06 -16.78
N PHE A 92 -17.55 -1.62 -15.59
CA PHE A 92 -16.65 -2.66 -15.09
C PHE A 92 -16.79 -3.97 -15.88
N THR A 93 -15.65 -4.62 -16.10
CA THR A 93 -15.56 -5.96 -16.67
C THR A 93 -16.00 -7.05 -15.68
N GLU A 94 -16.41 -8.22 -16.19
CA GLU A 94 -16.70 -9.38 -15.33
C GLU A 94 -15.48 -9.80 -14.50
N LYS A 95 -14.26 -9.71 -15.06
CA LYS A 95 -13.02 -9.97 -14.30
C LYS A 95 -12.89 -9.06 -13.07
N GLN A 96 -13.24 -7.78 -13.19
CA GLN A 96 -13.22 -6.84 -12.06
C GLN A 96 -14.32 -7.16 -11.05
N LYS A 97 -15.51 -7.54 -11.52
CA LYS A 97 -16.62 -7.95 -10.65
C LYS A 97 -16.28 -9.23 -9.86
N ASP A 98 -15.68 -10.22 -10.50
CA ASP A 98 -15.24 -11.46 -9.87
C ASP A 98 -14.12 -11.21 -8.84
N LEU A 99 -13.18 -10.32 -9.16
CA LEU A 99 -12.16 -9.90 -8.22
C LEU A 99 -12.79 -9.27 -6.97
N ALA A 100 -13.78 -8.39 -7.14
CA ALA A 100 -14.49 -7.78 -6.02
C ALA A 100 -15.21 -8.83 -5.16
N LYS A 101 -15.92 -9.80 -5.76
CA LYS A 101 -16.52 -10.93 -5.02
C LYS A 101 -15.48 -11.69 -4.21
N SER A 102 -14.32 -11.98 -4.82
CA SER A 102 -13.24 -12.68 -4.12
C SER A 102 -12.72 -11.88 -2.93
N VAL A 103 -12.58 -10.56 -3.06
CA VAL A 103 -12.18 -9.68 -1.97
C VAL A 103 -13.23 -9.66 -0.85
N LEU A 104 -14.51 -9.48 -1.18
CA LEU A 104 -15.61 -9.47 -0.21
C LEU A 104 -15.76 -10.81 0.52
N LYS A 105 -15.51 -11.93 -0.17
CA LYS A 105 -15.46 -13.24 0.47
C LYS A 105 -14.32 -13.34 1.48
N LYS A 106 -13.10 -12.92 1.12
CA LYS A 106 -11.95 -12.89 2.04
C LYS A 106 -12.21 -12.01 3.26
N TYR A 107 -12.86 -10.87 3.05
CA TYR A 107 -13.33 -10.00 4.11
C TYR A 107 -14.23 -10.76 5.09
N ALA A 108 -15.31 -11.37 4.61
CA ALA A 108 -16.26 -12.08 5.47
C ALA A 108 -15.64 -13.28 6.18
N GLU A 109 -14.72 -14.01 5.53
CA GLU A 109 -13.95 -15.09 6.14
C GLU A 109 -13.11 -14.58 7.32
N LYS A 110 -12.38 -13.46 7.12
CA LYS A 110 -11.58 -12.82 8.16
C LYS A 110 -12.45 -12.30 9.31
N HIS A 111 -13.52 -11.58 9.01
CA HIS A 111 -14.43 -11.01 10.03
C HIS A 111 -15.11 -12.11 10.87
N LYS A 112 -15.62 -13.15 10.21
CA LYS A 112 -16.18 -14.31 10.90
C LYS A 112 -15.17 -14.92 11.86
N PHE A 113 -13.93 -15.06 11.39
CA PHE A 113 -12.87 -15.67 12.16
C PHE A 113 -12.44 -14.82 13.38
N ILE A 114 -12.43 -13.49 13.25
CA ILE A 114 -12.21 -12.55 14.36
C ILE A 114 -13.29 -12.76 15.44
N LYS A 115 -14.57 -12.77 15.04
CA LYS A 115 -15.69 -13.00 15.95
C LYS A 115 -15.63 -14.35 16.65
N GLU A 116 -15.26 -15.40 15.92
CA GLU A 116 -15.08 -16.74 16.51
C GLU A 116 -13.95 -16.76 17.54
N THR A 117 -12.82 -16.13 17.22
CA THR A 117 -11.67 -16.02 18.12
C THR A 117 -12.06 -15.30 19.41
N ARG A 118 -12.82 -14.21 19.31
CA ARG A 118 -13.24 -13.42 20.47
C ARG A 118 -14.31 -14.09 21.33
N ARG A 119 -15.19 -14.88 20.72
CA ARG A 119 -16.08 -15.76 21.47
C ARG A 119 -15.34 -16.86 22.21
N GLN A 120 -14.26 -17.39 21.62
CA GLN A 120 -13.43 -18.42 22.24
C GLN A 120 -12.60 -17.87 23.40
N PHE A 121 -12.10 -16.64 23.27
CA PHE A 121 -11.28 -15.96 24.27
C PHE A 121 -11.92 -14.61 24.63
N PRO A 122 -12.92 -14.59 25.54
CA PRO A 122 -13.57 -13.36 25.97
C PRO A 122 -12.68 -12.51 26.87
N ASP A 123 -11.66 -13.10 27.51
CA ASP A 123 -10.66 -12.40 28.30
C ASP A 123 -9.44 -12.00 27.44
N ASP A 124 -9.01 -10.75 27.57
CA ASP A 124 -7.96 -10.16 26.75
C ASP A 124 -6.55 -10.69 27.10
N ILE A 125 -6.33 -11.07 28.36
CA ILE A 125 -5.07 -11.67 28.81
C ILE A 125 -4.94 -13.08 28.26
N ASP A 126 -6.03 -13.87 28.30
CA ASP A 126 -6.05 -15.22 27.76
C ASP A 126 -5.84 -15.21 26.22
N LEU A 127 -6.46 -14.27 25.51
CA LEU A 127 -6.24 -14.12 24.07
C LEU A 127 -4.79 -13.73 23.74
N PHE A 128 -4.22 -12.79 24.50
CA PHE A 128 -2.81 -12.40 24.35
C PHE A 128 -1.88 -13.60 24.57
N GLU A 129 -2.15 -14.40 25.62
CA GLU A 129 -1.37 -15.60 25.91
C GLU A 129 -1.47 -16.65 24.79
N ASP A 130 -2.66 -16.86 24.21
CA ASP A 130 -2.85 -17.78 23.08
C ASP A 130 -2.00 -17.37 21.86
N PHE A 131 -2.00 -16.08 21.52
CA PHE A 131 -1.29 -15.58 20.34
C PHE A 131 0.23 -15.58 20.54
N PHE A 132 0.67 -15.10 21.70
CA PHE A 132 2.08 -14.77 21.91
C PHE A 132 2.81 -15.79 22.80
N GLY A 133 2.09 -16.70 23.43
CA GLY A 133 2.63 -17.82 24.20
C GLY A 133 3.14 -17.46 25.60
N ARG A 134 2.71 -16.31 26.14
CA ARG A 134 2.89 -15.91 27.53
C ARG A 134 1.83 -14.88 27.94
N LYS A 135 1.49 -14.83 29.22
CA LYS A 135 0.72 -13.72 29.78
C LYS A 135 1.47 -12.39 29.62
N PRO A 136 0.76 -11.27 29.39
CA PRO A 136 1.36 -9.96 29.39
C PRO A 136 1.87 -9.63 30.79
N SER A 137 2.95 -8.85 30.85
CA SER A 137 3.54 -8.33 32.08
C SER A 137 2.76 -7.12 32.61
N GLY A 138 2.02 -6.42 31.74
CA GLY A 138 1.13 -5.32 32.11
C GLY A 138 -0.29 -5.48 31.57
N LYS A 139 -1.04 -4.37 31.59
CA LYS A 139 -2.41 -4.31 31.05
C LYS A 139 -2.37 -4.49 29.53
N VAL A 140 -3.34 -5.24 29.02
CA VAL A 140 -3.65 -5.37 27.60
C VAL A 140 -5.14 -5.15 27.42
N GLU A 141 -5.51 -4.47 26.34
CA GLU A 141 -6.90 -4.41 25.86
C GLU A 141 -6.95 -4.91 24.42
N VAL A 142 -8.01 -5.62 24.07
CA VAL A 142 -8.23 -6.11 22.71
C VAL A 142 -9.39 -5.37 22.08
N LEU A 143 -9.14 -4.69 20.97
CA LEU A 143 -10.19 -4.06 20.16
C LEU A 143 -10.48 -4.90 18.92
N GLU A 144 -11.77 -5.09 18.66
CA GLU A 144 -12.29 -5.75 17.47
C GLU A 144 -12.57 -4.72 16.39
N GLY A 145 -11.75 -4.72 15.34
CA GLY A 145 -12.04 -4.00 14.11
C GLY A 145 -12.86 -4.85 13.13
N PRO A 146 -13.37 -4.26 12.04
CA PRO A 146 -14.13 -4.99 11.03
C PRO A 146 -13.33 -6.08 10.31
N ILE A 147 -12.01 -5.93 10.25
CA ILE A 147 -11.07 -6.88 9.62
C ILE A 147 -9.80 -7.11 10.42
N SER A 148 -9.76 -6.61 11.64
CA SER A 148 -8.56 -6.55 12.46
C SER A 148 -8.83 -6.89 13.93
N ILE A 149 -7.80 -7.37 14.60
CA ILE A 149 -7.69 -7.48 16.06
C ILE A 149 -6.53 -6.57 16.45
N CYS A 150 -6.83 -5.54 17.23
CA CYS A 150 -5.82 -4.65 17.81
C CYS A 150 -5.52 -5.10 19.23
N PHE A 151 -4.25 -5.32 19.56
CA PHE A 151 -3.82 -5.44 20.94
C PHE A 151 -3.20 -4.12 21.39
N ARG A 152 -3.87 -3.43 22.31
CA ARG A 152 -3.35 -2.27 23.02
C ARG A 152 -2.50 -2.73 24.18
N VAL A 153 -1.22 -2.40 24.14
CA VAL A 153 -0.24 -2.88 25.12
C VAL A 153 0.28 -1.69 25.93
N TYR A 154 0.06 -1.73 27.23
CA TYR A 154 0.42 -0.64 28.15
C TYR A 154 1.81 -0.82 28.78
N ASN A 155 2.53 -1.88 28.40
CA ASN A 155 3.83 -2.22 28.96
C ASN A 155 4.89 -2.27 27.86
N GLN A 156 5.91 -1.41 27.96
CA GLN A 156 6.94 -1.30 26.94
C GLN A 156 7.73 -2.61 26.70
N LYS A 157 7.91 -3.45 27.72
CA LYS A 157 8.60 -4.74 27.53
C LYS A 157 7.71 -5.73 26.78
N ASP A 158 6.40 -5.69 26.96
CA ASP A 158 5.47 -6.49 26.18
C ASP A 158 5.40 -5.97 24.75
N PHE A 159 5.35 -4.66 24.53
CA PHE A 159 5.39 -4.07 23.20
C PHE A 159 6.68 -4.46 22.45
N ALA A 160 7.85 -4.25 23.06
CA ALA A 160 9.14 -4.64 22.50
C ALA A 160 9.25 -6.15 22.20
N TYR A 161 8.64 -6.99 23.04
CA TYR A 161 8.59 -8.44 22.84
C TYR A 161 7.84 -8.83 21.58
N LEU A 162 6.77 -8.12 21.25
CA LEU A 162 6.00 -8.29 20.03
C LEU A 162 6.72 -7.67 18.83
N TYR A 163 7.16 -6.40 18.96
CA TYR A 163 7.82 -5.62 17.91
C TYR A 163 9.05 -6.34 17.34
N SER A 164 9.89 -6.88 18.21
CA SER A 164 11.12 -7.59 17.81
C SER A 164 10.90 -9.04 17.35
N GLY A 165 9.66 -9.54 17.38
CA GLY A 165 9.35 -10.94 17.11
C GLY A 165 9.97 -11.91 18.13
N ALA A 166 10.35 -11.44 19.32
CA ALA A 166 10.94 -12.26 20.36
C ALA A 166 10.01 -13.40 20.81
N PHE A 167 8.69 -13.22 20.66
CA PHE A 167 7.68 -14.23 20.91
C PHE A 167 7.80 -15.47 20.02
N LEU A 168 8.20 -15.31 18.75
CA LEU A 168 8.44 -16.43 17.83
C LEU A 168 9.60 -17.30 18.31
N LYS A 169 10.60 -16.67 18.95
CA LYS A 169 11.82 -17.31 19.47
C LYS A 169 11.71 -17.72 20.93
N ARG A 170 10.59 -17.44 21.60
CA ARG A 170 10.36 -17.70 23.04
C ARG A 170 11.47 -17.16 23.94
N ARG A 171 11.92 -15.92 23.69
CA ARG A 171 12.92 -15.22 24.50
C ARG A 171 12.41 -13.86 24.93
N SER A 172 13.06 -13.25 25.91
CA SER A 172 12.84 -11.83 26.24
C SER A 172 13.42 -10.91 25.15
N PRO A 173 12.85 -9.71 24.96
CA PRO A 173 13.48 -8.68 24.14
C PRO A 173 14.79 -8.22 24.79
N THR A 174 15.77 -7.89 23.95
CA THR A 174 17.04 -7.30 24.36
C THR A 174 16.87 -5.81 24.66
N LYS A 175 17.85 -5.18 25.33
CA LYS A 175 17.81 -3.74 25.61
C LYS A 175 17.69 -2.91 24.32
N LYS A 176 18.45 -3.28 23.28
CA LYS A 176 18.41 -2.63 21.96
C LYS A 176 17.02 -2.75 21.31
N GLU A 177 16.37 -3.91 21.41
CA GLU A 177 15.02 -4.11 20.86
C GLU A 177 13.95 -3.30 21.61
N ILE A 178 14.13 -3.07 22.92
CA ILE A 178 13.27 -2.18 23.70
C ILE A 178 13.46 -0.73 23.26
N GLU A 179 14.71 -0.27 23.22
CA GLU A 179 15.06 1.08 22.74
C GLU A 179 14.57 1.30 21.30
N GLU A 180 14.68 0.27 20.43
CA GLU A 180 14.23 0.38 19.04
C GLU A 180 12.71 0.47 18.89
N SER A 181 11.93 -0.06 19.84
CA SER A 181 10.47 0.00 19.84
C SER A 181 9.91 1.28 20.44
N ASP A 182 10.72 2.10 21.11
CA ASP A 182 10.27 3.39 21.66
C ASP A 182 9.87 4.38 20.54
N ASP A 183 10.39 4.20 19.31
CA ASP A 183 10.11 5.05 18.15
C ASP A 183 8.85 4.61 17.37
N SER A 184 8.03 3.69 17.90
CA SER A 184 6.87 3.12 17.20
C SER A 184 5.61 3.17 18.07
N GLY A 185 4.57 3.82 17.57
CA GLY A 185 3.24 3.83 18.21
C GLY A 185 2.43 2.57 17.92
N GLY A 186 2.69 1.90 16.80
CA GLY A 186 2.02 0.66 16.42
C GLY A 186 2.74 -0.08 15.29
N PHE A 187 2.35 -1.33 15.07
CA PHE A 187 2.78 -2.11 13.91
C PHE A 187 1.87 -3.32 13.64
N MET A 188 1.74 -3.69 12.37
CA MET A 188 1.09 -4.93 11.94
C MET A 188 1.99 -6.16 12.15
N ILE A 189 1.43 -7.26 12.68
CA ILE A 189 2.15 -8.53 12.80
C ILE A 189 2.00 -9.34 11.50
N GLU A 190 3.11 -9.54 10.78
CA GLU A 190 3.15 -10.36 9.57
C GLU A 190 3.24 -11.88 9.85
N GLU A 191 3.90 -12.27 10.93
CA GLU A 191 4.19 -13.66 11.26
C GLU A 191 3.53 -14.06 12.59
N LEU A 192 2.55 -14.96 12.52
CA LEU A 192 1.91 -15.58 13.68
C LEU A 192 1.95 -17.10 13.57
N LYS A 193 1.91 -17.78 14.71
CA LYS A 193 1.90 -19.24 14.77
C LYS A 193 0.73 -19.85 14.01
N VAL A 194 -0.41 -19.16 13.99
CA VAL A 194 -1.60 -19.59 13.26
C VAL A 194 -1.71 -18.78 11.96
N PRO A 195 -1.46 -19.38 10.78
CA PRO A 195 -1.39 -18.64 9.51
C PRO A 195 -2.65 -17.87 9.15
N ARG A 196 -3.82 -18.28 9.66
CA ARG A 196 -5.10 -17.58 9.47
C ARG A 196 -5.15 -16.19 10.09
N PHE A 197 -4.26 -15.86 11.04
CA PHE A 197 -4.13 -14.52 11.60
C PHE A 197 -3.21 -13.60 10.78
N LYS A 198 -2.64 -14.07 9.67
CA LYS A 198 -1.77 -13.25 8.83
C LYS A 198 -2.52 -12.04 8.27
N GLY A 199 -2.01 -10.85 8.57
CA GLY A 199 -2.58 -9.58 8.11
C GLY A 199 -3.99 -9.35 8.64
N VAL A 200 -4.26 -9.71 9.90
CA VAL A 200 -5.45 -9.26 10.65
C VAL A 200 -5.10 -8.77 12.04
N VAL A 201 -3.84 -8.82 12.46
CA VAL A 201 -3.42 -8.44 13.83
C VAL A 201 -2.45 -7.30 13.74
N PHE A 202 -2.68 -6.28 14.56
CA PHE A 202 -1.72 -5.22 14.81
C PHE A 202 -1.66 -4.90 16.29
N ILE A 203 -0.55 -4.29 16.68
CA ILE A 203 -0.26 -3.91 18.05
C ILE A 203 -0.22 -2.39 18.11
N GLU A 204 -0.84 -1.84 19.13
CA GLU A 204 -0.77 -0.42 19.48
C GLU A 204 -0.04 -0.32 20.83
N SER A 205 1.02 0.48 20.88
CA SER A 205 1.66 0.86 22.14
C SER A 205 0.84 1.98 22.75
N VAL A 206 0.33 1.75 23.96
CA VAL A 206 -0.34 2.81 24.72
C VAL A 206 0.67 3.31 25.75
N ASP A 207 1.41 4.35 25.38
CA ASP A 207 2.31 4.99 26.34
C ASP A 207 1.47 5.62 27.45
N VAL A 208 1.71 5.18 28.69
CA VAL A 208 1.05 5.72 29.89
C VAL A 208 1.47 7.20 30.12
N LYS A 209 2.49 7.68 29.40
CA LYS A 209 3.05 9.03 29.55
C LYS A 209 2.50 10.08 28.60
N SER A 210 1.81 9.73 27.52
CA SER A 210 1.19 10.73 26.65
C SER A 210 -0.26 10.96 27.08
N ASP A 211 -0.57 12.19 27.52
CA ASP A 211 -1.93 12.63 27.86
C ASP A 211 -2.83 12.79 26.60
N PHE A 212 -2.38 12.30 25.43
CA PHE A 212 -3.02 12.52 24.13
C PHE A 212 -3.82 11.29 23.70
N VAL A 213 -5.09 11.26 24.09
CA VAL A 213 -6.07 10.26 23.63
C VAL A 213 -6.32 10.36 22.11
N GLU A 214 -6.03 11.51 21.48
CA GLU A 214 -6.17 11.72 20.03
C GLU A 214 -5.18 10.87 19.21
N ASP A 215 -3.94 10.67 19.69
CA ASP A 215 -2.91 9.87 19.00
C ASP A 215 -3.34 8.41 18.80
N SER A 216 -4.12 7.85 19.72
CA SER A 216 -4.56 6.46 19.70
C SER A 216 -5.49 6.12 18.53
N LYS A 217 -6.35 7.07 18.12
CA LYS A 217 -7.27 6.86 17.00
C LYS A 217 -6.53 6.93 15.66
N ASP A 218 -5.55 7.82 15.55
CA ASP A 218 -4.74 7.97 14.35
C ASP A 218 -3.83 6.76 14.15
N ILE A 219 -3.17 6.26 15.21
CA ILE A 219 -2.43 5.00 15.18
C ILE A 219 -3.34 3.84 14.75
N PHE A 220 -4.54 3.73 15.34
CA PHE A 220 -5.48 2.68 14.97
C PHE A 220 -5.86 2.74 13.48
N ASN A 221 -6.21 3.93 12.98
CA ASN A 221 -6.59 4.13 11.59
C ASN A 221 -5.43 3.82 10.62
N HIS A 222 -4.22 4.26 10.95
CA HIS A 222 -2.99 4.00 10.19
C HIS A 222 -2.71 2.50 10.08
N GLU A 223 -2.69 1.79 11.20
CA GLU A 223 -2.43 0.35 11.23
C GLU A 223 -3.56 -0.46 10.58
N GLU A 224 -4.83 -0.06 10.79
CA GLU A 224 -5.97 -0.68 10.10
C GLU A 224 -5.84 -0.50 8.57
N GLN A 225 -5.37 0.65 8.10
CA GLN A 225 -5.19 0.92 6.68
C GLN A 225 -4.17 -0.03 6.04
N HIS A 226 -3.11 -0.43 6.75
CA HIS A 226 -2.20 -1.49 6.28
C HIS A 226 -2.92 -2.84 6.08
N ILE A 227 -3.82 -3.21 7.00
CA ILE A 227 -4.60 -4.44 6.91
C ILE A 227 -5.61 -4.37 5.75
N ILE A 228 -6.29 -3.23 5.59
CA ILE A 228 -7.15 -2.96 4.42
C ILE A 228 -6.32 -3.11 3.14
N ASN A 229 -5.12 -2.53 3.11
CA ASN A 229 -4.26 -2.63 1.93
C ASN A 229 -3.92 -4.08 1.59
N PHE A 230 -3.60 -4.88 2.59
CA PHE A 230 -3.34 -6.31 2.44
C PHE A 230 -4.53 -7.09 1.87
N LEU A 231 -5.77 -6.73 2.22
CA LEU A 231 -6.98 -7.37 1.68
C LEU A 231 -7.05 -7.24 0.14
N PHE A 232 -6.62 -6.10 -0.40
CA PHE A 232 -6.69 -5.82 -1.83
C PHE A 232 -5.38 -6.13 -2.58
N GLU A 233 -4.27 -6.43 -1.90
CA GLU A 233 -2.97 -6.64 -2.53
C GLU A 233 -2.71 -8.10 -2.94
N LYS A 234 -1.91 -8.28 -3.99
CA LYS A 234 -1.27 -9.55 -4.32
C LYS A 234 0.18 -9.47 -3.85
N GLU A 235 0.68 -10.49 -3.17
CA GLU A 235 2.07 -10.54 -2.70
C GLU A 235 3.07 -10.49 -3.88
N PHE A 236 3.50 -9.30 -4.27
CA PHE A 236 4.30 -9.05 -5.49
C PHE A 236 5.61 -9.87 -5.54
N MET A 237 6.33 -9.95 -4.41
CA MET A 237 7.66 -10.55 -4.34
C MET A 237 7.65 -12.08 -4.38
N ASN A 238 6.52 -12.70 -4.05
CA ASN A 238 6.38 -14.16 -4.03
C ASN A 238 5.79 -14.71 -5.34
N THR A 239 5.56 -13.83 -6.31
CA THR A 239 5.05 -14.23 -7.62
C THR A 239 6.12 -14.94 -8.45
N PRO A 240 5.79 -16.02 -9.19
CA PRO A 240 6.68 -16.62 -10.18
C PRO A 240 7.22 -15.58 -11.18
N GLU A 241 6.40 -14.61 -11.56
CA GLU A 241 6.74 -13.51 -12.46
C GLU A 241 7.89 -12.65 -11.91
N TYR A 242 7.90 -12.38 -10.61
CA TYR A 242 8.98 -11.63 -9.98
C TYR A 242 10.32 -12.37 -10.07
N LYS A 243 10.29 -13.66 -9.73
CA LYS A 243 11.49 -14.52 -9.73
C LYS A 243 12.05 -14.71 -11.15
N ASP A 244 11.17 -14.90 -12.13
CA ASP A 244 11.54 -15.04 -13.54
C ASP A 244 12.19 -13.76 -14.08
N GLU A 245 11.64 -12.59 -13.76
CA GLU A 245 12.22 -11.31 -14.22
C GLU A 245 13.61 -11.06 -13.60
N VAL A 246 13.79 -11.34 -12.30
CA VAL A 246 15.11 -11.29 -11.66
C VAL A 246 16.10 -12.22 -12.36
N ALA A 247 15.71 -13.46 -12.64
CA ALA A 247 16.57 -14.43 -13.31
C ALA A 247 16.98 -13.96 -14.72
N LYS A 248 16.04 -13.37 -15.48
CA LYS A 248 16.31 -12.78 -16.80
C LYS A 248 17.33 -11.63 -16.73
N ILE A 249 17.19 -10.74 -15.75
CA ILE A 249 18.14 -9.63 -15.56
C ILE A 249 19.54 -10.17 -15.22
N LEU A 250 19.64 -11.14 -14.31
CA LEU A 250 20.92 -11.75 -13.93
C LEU A 250 21.56 -12.54 -15.08
N ALA A 251 20.77 -13.21 -15.92
CA ALA A 251 21.26 -13.87 -17.12
C ALA A 251 21.88 -12.86 -18.12
N ARG A 252 21.22 -11.72 -18.33
CA ARG A 252 21.76 -10.62 -19.15
C ARG A 252 23.05 -10.06 -18.57
N LEU A 253 23.13 -9.91 -17.24
CA LEU A 253 24.35 -9.46 -16.57
C LEU A 253 25.53 -10.41 -16.82
N LYS A 254 25.27 -11.72 -16.82
CA LYS A 254 26.28 -12.74 -17.10
C LYS A 254 26.76 -12.71 -18.56
N MET A 255 25.87 -12.36 -19.48
CA MET A 255 26.20 -12.27 -20.92
C MET A 255 26.86 -10.93 -21.29
N ALA A 256 26.77 -9.91 -20.44
CA ALA A 256 27.33 -8.59 -20.72
C ALA A 256 28.87 -8.64 -20.78
N GLU A 257 29.43 -8.25 -21.92
CA GLU A 257 30.86 -8.31 -22.19
C GLU A 257 31.56 -7.01 -21.77
N LYS A 258 30.89 -5.88 -21.99
CA LYS A 258 31.43 -4.53 -21.75
C LYS A 258 31.00 -3.99 -20.40
N ASP A 259 31.85 -3.16 -19.79
CA ASP A 259 31.62 -2.63 -18.45
C ASP A 259 30.40 -1.69 -18.40
N ASN A 260 30.20 -0.85 -19.42
CA ASN A 260 29.03 0.00 -19.55
C ASN A 260 27.71 -0.79 -19.67
N GLU A 261 27.75 -1.95 -20.33
CA GLU A 261 26.59 -2.85 -20.42
C GLU A 261 26.29 -3.48 -19.05
N ARG A 262 27.33 -3.90 -18.32
CA ARG A 262 27.18 -4.42 -16.95
C ARG A 262 26.56 -3.38 -16.04
N GLU A 263 27.04 -2.14 -16.08
CA GLU A 263 26.51 -1.03 -15.28
C GLU A 263 25.02 -0.77 -15.59
N LEU A 264 24.63 -0.78 -16.86
CA LEU A 264 23.22 -0.63 -17.24
C LEU A 264 22.35 -1.77 -16.70
N VAL A 265 22.83 -3.02 -16.75
CA VAL A 265 22.09 -4.17 -16.25
C VAL A 265 22.03 -4.17 -14.71
N ILE A 266 23.10 -3.75 -14.02
CA ILE A 266 23.10 -3.55 -12.56
C ILE A 266 22.05 -2.50 -12.17
N LYS A 267 22.01 -1.37 -12.89
CA LYS A 267 21.00 -0.34 -12.67
C LYS A 267 19.58 -0.88 -12.86
N GLN A 268 19.33 -1.64 -13.92
CA GLN A 268 18.05 -2.32 -14.14
C GLN A 268 17.68 -3.28 -13.01
N TYR A 269 18.64 -4.06 -12.51
CA TYR A 269 18.45 -4.94 -11.36
C TYR A 269 18.06 -4.14 -10.11
N PHE A 270 18.78 -3.07 -9.77
CA PHE A 270 18.45 -2.23 -8.62
C PHE A 270 17.11 -1.54 -8.76
N SER A 271 16.79 -0.99 -9.92
CA SER A 271 15.46 -0.40 -10.15
C SER A 271 14.36 -1.45 -10.03
N TYR A 272 14.64 -2.73 -10.30
CA TYR A 272 13.70 -3.82 -10.10
C TYR A 272 13.51 -4.16 -8.61
N ILE A 273 14.60 -4.29 -7.85
CA ILE A 273 14.57 -4.53 -6.40
C ILE A 273 13.90 -3.36 -5.67
N ARG A 274 14.17 -2.11 -6.09
CA ARG A 274 13.60 -0.89 -5.50
C ARG A 274 12.08 -0.89 -5.47
N LYS A 275 11.42 -1.57 -6.41
CA LYS A 275 9.96 -1.71 -6.44
C LYS A 275 9.39 -2.22 -5.11
N LYS A 276 10.14 -3.04 -4.36
CA LYS A 276 9.75 -3.48 -3.02
C LYS A 276 9.64 -2.29 -2.06
N PHE A 277 10.68 -1.45 -1.99
CA PHE A 277 10.69 -0.27 -1.13
C PHE A 277 9.66 0.76 -1.58
N GLU A 278 9.47 0.94 -2.90
CA GLU A 278 8.39 1.76 -3.45
C GLU A 278 7.01 1.26 -2.98
N ASN A 279 6.78 -0.05 -2.89
CA ASN A 279 5.51 -0.60 -2.40
C ASN A 279 5.33 -0.38 -0.89
N LEU A 280 6.40 -0.50 -0.10
CA LEU A 280 6.36 -0.22 1.34
C LEU A 280 6.07 1.26 1.59
N ALA A 281 6.83 2.15 0.97
CA ALA A 281 6.59 3.59 1.06
C ALA A 281 5.19 3.98 0.57
N ARG A 282 4.69 3.36 -0.51
CA ARG A 282 3.30 3.55 -0.96
C ARG A 282 2.30 3.19 0.14
N ASN A 283 2.51 2.07 0.83
CA ASN A 283 1.64 1.61 1.91
C ASN A 283 1.66 2.60 3.09
N GLU A 284 2.85 3.08 3.48
CA GLU A 284 3.01 4.10 4.51
C GLU A 284 2.32 5.42 4.14
N ILE A 285 2.61 5.99 2.96
CA ILE A 285 2.01 7.26 2.52
C ILE A 285 0.48 7.17 2.56
N ILE A 286 -0.09 6.04 2.13
CA ILE A 286 -1.54 5.82 2.15
C ILE A 286 -2.09 5.73 3.58
N ALA A 287 -1.35 5.12 4.50
CA ALA A 287 -1.76 5.00 5.90
C ALA A 287 -1.72 6.37 6.61
N TYR A 288 -0.67 7.16 6.39
CA TYR A 288 -0.56 8.55 6.87
C TYR A 288 -1.73 9.44 6.44
N LEU A 289 -2.29 9.23 5.24
CA LEU A 289 -3.46 9.96 4.76
C LEU A 289 -4.75 9.66 5.56
N THR A 290 -4.81 8.54 6.28
CA THR A 290 -6.00 8.14 7.05
C THR A 290 -6.07 8.74 8.45
N GLU A 291 -4.98 9.30 8.94
CA GLU A 291 -4.92 10.01 10.21
C GLU A 291 -5.79 11.28 10.13
N GLU A 292 -6.58 11.53 11.17
CA GLU A 292 -7.54 12.63 11.22
C GLU A 292 -6.85 13.98 11.40
N GLY A 293 -5.73 14.02 12.13
CA GLY A 293 -4.92 15.23 12.32
C GLY A 293 -4.19 15.71 11.06
N ASN A 294 -3.96 14.83 10.09
CA ASN A 294 -3.13 15.15 8.93
C ASN A 294 -3.90 15.91 7.84
N GLY A 295 -3.55 17.17 7.62
CA GLY A 295 -3.95 17.93 6.44
C GLY A 295 -3.14 17.55 5.19
N PHE A 296 -3.46 18.18 4.06
CA PHE A 296 -2.52 18.26 2.93
C PHE A 296 -1.71 19.56 3.01
N ASP A 297 -1.29 19.95 4.21
CA ASP A 297 -0.46 21.13 4.40
C ASP A 297 1.03 20.81 4.19
N ASP A 298 1.84 21.86 4.03
CA ASP A 298 3.28 21.74 3.80
C ASP A 298 3.98 20.93 4.91
N TYR A 299 3.47 20.99 6.14
CA TYR A 299 4.06 20.29 7.27
C TYR A 299 3.90 18.78 7.12
N PHE A 300 2.67 18.31 6.84
CA PHE A 300 2.40 16.89 6.59
C PHE A 300 3.24 16.33 5.44
N LEU A 301 3.33 17.05 4.32
CA LEU A 301 4.06 16.58 3.15
C LEU A 301 5.57 16.45 3.45
N GLU A 302 6.16 17.43 4.13
CA GLU A 302 7.57 17.39 4.54
C GLU A 302 7.83 16.30 5.59
N GLU A 303 6.92 16.10 6.53
CA GLU A 303 7.02 15.04 7.53
C GLU A 303 7.02 13.64 6.89
N VAL A 304 6.06 13.36 5.99
CA VAL A 304 6.00 12.07 5.30
C VAL A 304 7.26 11.86 4.43
N ILE A 305 7.74 12.89 3.75
CA ILE A 305 8.99 12.83 2.98
C ILE A 305 10.17 12.54 3.92
N LEU A 306 10.27 13.24 5.04
CA LEU A 306 11.33 13.06 6.02
C LEU A 306 11.32 11.64 6.58
N ASN A 307 10.15 11.17 7.05
CA ASN A 307 9.99 9.84 7.65
C ASN A 307 10.35 8.70 6.68
N LEU A 308 10.16 8.88 5.38
CA LEU A 308 10.42 7.87 4.35
C LEU A 308 11.77 7.98 3.66
N THR A 309 12.51 9.08 3.86
CA THR A 309 13.76 9.34 3.12
C THR A 309 14.94 9.75 3.99
N ALA A 310 14.70 10.21 5.20
CA ALA A 310 15.74 10.52 6.16
C ALA A 310 16.24 9.25 6.83
N LEU A 311 17.45 9.37 7.36
CA LEU A 311 18.12 8.33 8.10
C LEU A 311 17.63 8.35 9.55
N ARG A 312 17.62 7.23 10.27
CA ARG A 312 17.13 7.20 11.66
C ARG A 312 17.85 8.17 12.59
N LYS A 313 19.18 8.27 12.45
CA LYS A 313 19.98 9.25 13.19
C LYS A 313 19.66 10.71 12.85
N ASP A 314 19.03 10.95 11.70
CA ASP A 314 18.67 12.27 11.19
C ASP A 314 17.14 12.49 11.28
N GLY A 315 16.44 11.69 12.10
CA GLY A 315 15.00 11.83 12.39
C GLY A 315 14.05 11.01 11.52
N GLY A 316 14.53 10.18 10.60
CA GLY A 316 13.67 9.30 9.79
C GLY A 316 13.17 8.07 10.56
N ILE A 317 11.87 7.83 10.60
CA ILE A 317 11.29 6.65 11.27
C ILE A 317 11.54 5.39 10.43
N TYR A 318 11.32 5.47 9.12
CA TYR A 318 11.44 4.32 8.24
C TYR A 318 12.82 4.25 7.62
N ASP A 319 13.64 3.46 8.27
CA ASP A 319 14.97 3.18 7.80
C ASP A 319 14.99 2.11 6.68
N TYR A 320 14.28 2.37 5.59
CA TYR A 320 14.32 1.48 4.42
C TYR A 320 15.70 1.43 3.75
N TYR A 321 16.68 2.24 4.17
CA TYR A 321 17.92 2.47 3.42
C TYR A 321 19.24 2.36 4.22
N PHE A 322 19.30 2.72 5.50
CA PHE A 322 20.55 3.13 6.19
C PHE A 322 21.59 2.04 6.37
N ASN A 323 21.23 0.77 6.28
CA ASN A 323 22.25 -0.22 6.00
C ASN A 323 22.30 -0.45 4.49
N GLU A 324 22.88 0.51 3.75
CA GLU A 324 23.63 0.23 2.53
C GLU A 324 24.48 -1.04 2.70
N HIS A 325 24.97 -1.25 3.93
CA HIS A 325 25.69 -2.43 4.34
C HIS A 325 24.87 -3.72 4.51
N ASP A 326 23.55 -3.69 4.69
CA ASP A 326 22.71 -4.89 4.88
C ASP A 326 21.79 -5.15 3.70
N ILE A 327 21.14 -4.15 3.09
CA ILE A 327 20.32 -4.39 1.89
C ILE A 327 21.22 -4.76 0.73
N ILE A 328 22.29 -3.97 0.50
CA ILE A 328 23.22 -4.28 -0.57
C ILE A 328 23.95 -5.60 -0.24
N ARG A 329 24.25 -5.91 1.02
CA ARG A 329 24.87 -7.21 1.39
C ARG A 329 23.94 -8.41 1.30
N LYS A 330 22.68 -8.27 1.71
CA LYS A 330 21.68 -9.34 1.80
C LYS A 330 21.07 -9.68 0.45
N TYR A 331 20.79 -8.68 -0.40
CA TYR A 331 20.04 -8.88 -1.65
C TYR A 331 20.87 -8.72 -2.93
N VAL A 332 22.03 -8.07 -2.85
CA VAL A 332 22.69 -7.53 -4.05
C VAL A 332 24.12 -8.05 -4.22
N PHE A 333 24.95 -7.98 -3.17
CA PHE A 333 26.37 -8.22 -3.27
C PHE A 333 26.66 -9.68 -3.53
N LYS A 334 25.93 -10.63 -2.94
CA LYS A 334 26.22 -12.05 -3.13
C LYS A 334 26.03 -12.48 -4.59
N ASP A 335 24.94 -12.07 -5.22
CA ASP A 335 24.61 -12.53 -6.56
C ASP A 335 25.37 -11.77 -7.65
N ILE A 336 25.43 -10.43 -7.57
CA ILE A 336 26.15 -9.62 -8.56
C ILE A 336 27.65 -9.86 -8.48
N VAL A 337 28.26 -9.80 -7.28
CA VAL A 337 29.72 -9.97 -7.13
C VAL A 337 30.15 -11.38 -7.55
N LYS A 338 29.30 -12.39 -7.37
CA LYS A 338 29.57 -13.75 -7.88
C LYS A 338 29.61 -13.80 -9.40
N ILE A 339 28.82 -12.98 -10.09
CA ILE A 339 28.74 -12.97 -11.57
C ILE A 339 29.88 -12.16 -12.18
N ILE A 340 30.12 -10.93 -11.72
CA ILE A 340 31.05 -9.99 -12.39
C ILE A 340 32.35 -9.75 -11.61
N GLY A 341 32.46 -10.24 -10.38
CA GLY A 341 33.65 -10.12 -9.54
C GLY A 341 33.74 -8.83 -8.72
N ARG A 342 34.63 -8.84 -7.72
CA ARG A 342 34.82 -7.73 -6.76
C ARG A 342 35.37 -6.44 -7.38
N LYS A 343 35.95 -6.50 -8.58
CA LYS A 343 36.51 -5.32 -9.25
C LYS A 343 35.45 -4.24 -9.57
N PHE A 344 34.18 -4.63 -9.73
CA PHE A 344 33.07 -3.71 -10.01
C PHE A 344 32.46 -3.08 -8.75
N MET A 345 32.99 -3.36 -7.56
CA MET A 345 32.43 -2.83 -6.31
C MET A 345 32.28 -1.30 -6.28
N PRO A 346 33.22 -0.50 -6.82
CA PRO A 346 33.04 0.95 -6.90
C PRO A 346 31.81 1.35 -7.72
N SER A 347 31.66 0.82 -8.95
CA SER A 347 30.50 1.09 -9.80
C SER A 347 29.20 0.60 -9.18
N ILE A 348 29.21 -0.59 -8.55
CA ILE A 348 28.03 -1.14 -7.86
C ILE A 348 27.55 -0.19 -6.75
N ARG A 349 28.48 0.37 -5.95
CA ARG A 349 28.12 1.33 -4.89
C ARG A 349 27.56 2.63 -5.45
N LEU A 350 28.18 3.18 -6.49
CA LEU A 350 27.69 4.38 -7.17
C LEU A 350 26.25 4.19 -7.71
N ILE A 351 26.01 3.10 -8.44
CA ILE A 351 24.69 2.80 -9.00
C ILE A 351 23.67 2.51 -7.88
N ALA A 352 24.10 1.86 -6.79
CA ALA A 352 23.23 1.63 -5.64
C ALA A 352 22.78 2.96 -5.01
N ASN A 353 23.71 3.88 -4.77
CA ASN A 353 23.38 5.20 -4.24
C ASN A 353 22.43 5.96 -5.18
N GLU A 354 22.74 6.00 -6.47
CA GLU A 354 21.88 6.67 -7.47
C GLU A 354 20.44 6.11 -7.43
N VAL A 355 20.28 4.79 -7.46
CA VAL A 355 18.97 4.15 -7.59
C VAL A 355 18.18 4.18 -6.28
N PHE A 356 18.82 3.87 -5.16
CA PHE A 356 18.14 3.67 -3.88
C PHE A 356 18.13 4.92 -2.99
N VAL A 357 18.97 5.92 -3.25
CA VAL A 357 18.92 7.23 -2.58
C VAL A 357 18.29 8.26 -3.49
N ASP A 358 18.99 8.65 -4.56
CA ASP A 358 18.67 9.86 -5.30
C ASP A 358 17.35 9.70 -6.07
N GLU A 359 17.25 8.63 -6.86
CA GLU A 359 16.01 8.33 -7.59
C GLU A 359 14.85 7.99 -6.65
N TYR A 360 15.12 7.28 -5.54
CA TYR A 360 14.08 6.93 -4.56
C TYR A 360 13.50 8.18 -3.88
N LYS A 361 14.35 9.08 -3.38
CA LYS A 361 13.95 10.37 -2.81
C LYS A 361 13.10 11.18 -3.77
N ASN A 362 13.52 11.24 -5.04
CA ASN A 362 12.74 11.93 -6.07
C ASN A 362 11.37 11.26 -6.29
N ILE A 363 11.30 9.93 -6.30
CA ILE A 363 10.02 9.20 -6.42
C ILE A 363 9.10 9.51 -5.23
N ILE A 364 9.60 9.51 -4.00
CA ILE A 364 8.78 9.85 -2.81
C ILE A 364 8.24 11.27 -2.93
N ARG A 365 9.11 12.25 -3.18
CA ARG A 365 8.71 13.66 -3.32
C ARG A 365 7.69 13.86 -4.44
N GLU A 366 7.95 13.33 -5.63
CA GLU A 366 6.99 13.43 -6.74
C GLU A 366 5.66 12.77 -6.42
N ALA A 367 5.67 11.65 -5.70
CA ALA A 367 4.46 10.95 -5.31
C ALA A 367 3.64 11.76 -4.29
N VAL A 368 4.27 12.25 -3.22
CA VAL A 368 3.62 13.04 -2.17
C VAL A 368 3.03 14.33 -2.74
N ASN A 369 3.79 15.10 -3.54
CA ASN A 369 3.29 16.31 -4.20
C ASN A 369 2.12 16.02 -5.16
N SER A 370 2.05 14.80 -5.73
CA SER A 370 0.93 14.44 -6.60
C SER A 370 -0.38 14.28 -5.84
N LEU A 371 -0.33 13.97 -4.54
CA LEU A 371 -1.53 13.81 -3.72
C LEU A 371 -2.16 15.17 -3.39
N GLU A 372 -1.33 16.16 -3.10
CA GLU A 372 -1.75 17.56 -2.92
C GLU A 372 -2.55 18.07 -4.13
N LEU A 373 -2.05 17.82 -5.34
CA LEU A 373 -2.75 18.20 -6.58
C LEU A 373 -4.15 17.56 -6.73
N LEU A 374 -4.33 16.32 -6.26
CA LEU A 374 -5.66 15.69 -6.24
C LEU A 374 -6.56 16.31 -5.17
N HIS A 375 -6.00 16.62 -4.00
CA HIS A 375 -6.73 17.28 -2.93
C HIS A 375 -7.23 18.67 -3.34
N ASP A 376 -6.40 19.46 -4.02
CA ASP A 376 -6.77 20.77 -4.56
C ASP A 376 -7.96 20.68 -5.52
N LYS A 377 -8.00 19.60 -6.30
CA LYS A 377 -9.10 19.23 -7.20
C LYS A 377 -10.27 18.52 -6.51
N LYS A 378 -10.38 18.65 -5.19
CA LYS A 378 -11.52 18.23 -4.37
C LYS A 378 -11.79 16.72 -4.40
N TYR A 379 -10.76 15.91 -4.64
CA TYR A 379 -10.81 14.49 -4.34
C TYR A 379 -10.73 14.32 -2.81
N SER A 380 -11.57 13.45 -2.26
CA SER A 380 -11.47 13.08 -0.84
C SER A 380 -10.23 12.24 -0.57
N LYS A 381 -9.76 12.20 0.69
CA LYS A 381 -8.67 11.33 1.14
C LYS A 381 -8.89 9.88 0.71
N GLU A 382 -10.10 9.36 0.90
CA GLU A 382 -10.43 7.98 0.55
C GLU A 382 -10.40 7.72 -0.97
N GLN A 383 -10.82 8.68 -1.79
CA GLN A 383 -10.69 8.59 -3.25
C GLN A 383 -9.22 8.61 -3.67
N ILE A 384 -8.41 9.50 -3.09
CA ILE A 384 -6.97 9.59 -3.34
C ILE A 384 -6.30 8.25 -3.00
N ILE A 385 -6.56 7.71 -1.81
CA ILE A 385 -6.06 6.41 -1.35
C ILE A 385 -6.45 5.33 -2.37
N ALA A 386 -7.73 5.21 -2.71
CA ALA A 386 -8.21 4.14 -3.56
C ALA A 386 -7.67 4.23 -5.01
N LEU A 387 -7.51 5.45 -5.54
CA LEU A 387 -6.87 5.68 -6.85
C LEU A 387 -5.40 5.25 -6.85
N MET A 388 -4.67 5.59 -5.80
CA MET A 388 -3.22 5.48 -5.73
C MET A 388 -2.73 4.11 -5.24
N GLN A 389 -3.53 3.39 -4.43
CA GLN A 389 -3.17 2.11 -3.83
C GLN A 389 -2.76 1.04 -4.84
N LYS A 390 -3.36 1.03 -6.03
CA LYS A 390 -3.06 0.04 -7.09
C LYS A 390 -2.00 0.51 -8.09
N GLU A 391 -1.55 1.75 -7.97
CA GLU A 391 -0.54 2.29 -8.86
C GLU A 391 0.85 2.18 -8.24
N PRO A 392 1.87 1.75 -9.00
CA PRO A 392 3.26 1.84 -8.57
C PRO A 392 3.61 3.29 -8.21
N LEU A 393 4.29 3.51 -7.09
CA LEU A 393 4.58 4.83 -6.55
C LEU A 393 5.22 5.78 -7.58
N ARG A 394 6.24 5.30 -8.31
CA ARG A 394 6.91 6.04 -9.41
C ARG A 394 6.01 6.45 -10.58
N LYS A 395 4.76 5.99 -10.64
CA LYS A 395 3.79 6.35 -11.68
C LYS A 395 2.77 7.38 -11.20
N TRP A 396 2.69 7.69 -9.91
CA TRP A 396 1.65 8.55 -9.34
C TRP A 396 1.57 9.90 -10.04
N ARG A 397 2.68 10.64 -10.17
CA ARG A 397 2.76 11.90 -10.94
C ARG A 397 2.12 11.83 -12.32
N ARG A 398 2.40 10.74 -13.04
CA ARG A 398 1.84 10.53 -14.39
C ARG A 398 0.37 10.13 -14.36
N VAL A 399 -0.07 9.39 -13.35
CA VAL A 399 -1.48 9.01 -13.18
C VAL A 399 -2.30 10.24 -12.82
N VAL A 400 -1.85 11.01 -11.84
CA VAL A 400 -2.46 12.29 -11.43
C VAL A 400 -2.52 13.26 -12.61
N GLY A 401 -1.42 13.48 -13.33
CA GLY A 401 -1.45 14.35 -14.51
C GLY A 401 -2.44 13.91 -15.59
N ARG A 402 -2.81 12.63 -15.67
CA ARG A 402 -3.87 12.14 -16.59
C ARG A 402 -5.27 12.33 -16.02
N LEU A 403 -5.45 12.14 -14.71
CA LEU A 403 -6.72 12.42 -14.03
C LEU A 403 -7.09 13.90 -14.22
N LEU A 404 -6.15 14.80 -13.92
CA LEU A 404 -6.38 16.24 -14.03
C LEU A 404 -6.58 16.71 -15.48
N ALA A 405 -5.86 16.12 -16.45
CA ALA A 405 -6.08 16.44 -17.86
C ALA A 405 -7.47 15.98 -18.35
N ALA A 406 -7.95 14.83 -17.88
CA ALA A 406 -9.27 14.33 -18.22
C ALA A 406 -10.38 15.21 -17.62
N GLU A 407 -10.18 15.74 -16.41
CA GLU A 407 -11.09 16.66 -15.74
C GLU A 407 -11.18 18.01 -16.46
N ASN A 408 -10.05 18.63 -16.81
CA ASN A 408 -10.06 19.87 -17.60
C ASN A 408 -10.73 19.68 -18.97
N THR A 409 -10.62 18.49 -19.58
CA THR A 409 -11.32 18.19 -20.85
C THR A 409 -12.84 18.13 -20.66
N LYS A 410 -13.32 17.71 -19.48
CA LYS A 410 -14.75 17.74 -19.13
C LYS A 410 -15.21 19.19 -18.93
N GLU A 411 -14.46 19.98 -18.16
CA GLU A 411 -14.74 21.41 -17.95
C GLU A 411 -14.78 22.22 -19.26
N GLU A 412 -13.94 21.90 -20.26
CA GLU A 412 -13.97 22.56 -21.58
C GLU A 412 -15.15 22.16 -22.47
N MET A 413 -15.82 21.04 -22.16
CA MET A 413 -17.00 20.56 -22.89
C MET A 413 -18.32 21.10 -22.30
N GLU A 414 -18.25 21.68 -21.10
CA GLU A 414 -19.31 22.46 -20.43
C GLU A 414 -19.27 23.93 -20.92
#